data_AF-A0A382D3J9-F1
#
_entry.id   AF-A0A382D3J9-F1
#
_cell.length_a   1.000
_cell.length_b   1.000
_cell.length_c   1.000
_cell.angle_alpha   90.00
_cell.angle_beta   90.00
_cell.angle_gamma   90.00
#
_symmetry.space_group_name_H-M   'P 1'
#
loop_
_entity.id
_entity.type
_entity.pdbx_description
1 polymer ?
#
loop_
_entity_poly.entity_id
_entity_poly.type
_entity_poly.pdbx_seq_one_letter_code
_entity_poly.pdbx_strand_id
1 'polypeptide(L)'
;MLKFILRRVLETIPVLLCVAAMTFFMCRLAPGGPFDEDKQVTAEVRELLNKQFNLDQPLHKQFIQYITHLPTLQSFKYPNRTVGEIISQKFPVSAKLGFFAMCIALGLGILFGVIASLRPNTYVDYIPSSLAMIGICLPTFVMGPLLMLVFSLQLGWFPATGWGGFSGDQFFASDMVLPSVTLGFFYAAYISRLTRGG
;
A
#
# COMPACT_ATOMS: atom_id res chain seq x y z
N MET A 1 -23.35 -12.64 -9.42
CA MET A 1 -22.07 -12.41 -8.72
C MET A 1 -20.88 -12.34 -9.66
N LEU A 2 -20.61 -13.36 -10.51
CA LEU A 2 -19.47 -13.33 -11.45
C LEU A 2 -19.42 -12.08 -12.36
N LYS A 3 -20.55 -11.69 -12.96
CA LYS A 3 -20.67 -10.47 -13.78
C LYS A 3 -20.33 -9.19 -13.01
N PHE A 4 -20.65 -9.14 -11.71
CA PHE A 4 -20.34 -7.99 -10.86
C PHE A 4 -18.84 -7.94 -10.53
N ILE A 5 -18.25 -9.09 -10.19
CA ILE A 5 -16.80 -9.21 -9.94
C ILE A 5 -16.03 -8.81 -11.20
N LEU A 6 -16.40 -9.35 -12.36
CA LEU A 6 -15.75 -9.04 -13.63
C LEU A 6 -15.84 -7.55 -13.95
N ARG A 7 -17.02 -6.94 -13.75
CA ARG A 7 -17.21 -5.49 -13.93
C ARG A 7 -16.29 -4.69 -13.00
N ARG A 8 -16.19 -5.06 -11.72
CA ARG A 8 -15.29 -4.41 -10.75
C ARG A 8 -13.82 -4.53 -11.14
N VAL A 9 -13.39 -5.71 -11.61
CA VAL A 9 -12.03 -5.93 -12.10
C VAL A 9 -11.73 -5.09 -13.34
N LEU A 10 -12.68 -4.98 -14.27
CA LEU A 10 -12.54 -4.12 -15.44
C LEU A 10 -12.54 -2.63 -15.09
N GLU A 11 -13.32 -2.21 -14.08
CA GLU A 11 -13.30 -0.84 -13.54
C GLU A 11 -11.94 -0.46 -12.94
N THR A 12 -11.12 -1.44 -12.50
CA THR A 12 -9.75 -1.19 -12.02
C THR A 12 -8.80 -0.75 -13.15
N ILE A 13 -9.01 -1.20 -14.38
CA ILE A 13 -8.14 -0.86 -15.53
C ILE A 13 -8.08 0.66 -15.79
N PRO A 14 -9.20 1.38 -15.97
CA PRO A 14 -9.16 2.84 -16.17
C PRO A 14 -8.60 3.55 -14.93
N VAL A 15 -8.86 3.06 -13.72
CA VAL A 15 -8.26 3.64 -12.50
C VAL A 15 -6.74 3.52 -12.53
N LEU A 16 -6.19 2.35 -12.87
CA LEU A 16 -4.74 2.15 -13.00
C LEU A 16 -4.14 3.02 -14.10
N LEU A 17 -4.83 3.17 -15.23
CA LEU A 17 -4.38 4.06 -16.31
C LEU A 17 -4.36 5.53 -15.87
N CYS A 18 -5.39 5.99 -15.16
CA CYS A 18 -5.42 7.33 -14.58
C CYS A 18 -4.28 7.54 -13.59
N VAL A 19 -4.05 6.58 -12.68
CA VAL A 19 -2.95 6.65 -11.70
C VAL A 19 -1.59 6.63 -12.40
N ALA A 20 -1.40 5.78 -13.41
CA ALA A 20 -0.18 5.74 -14.21
C ALA A 20 0.08 7.05 -14.95
N ALA A 21 -0.95 7.63 -15.59
CA ALA A 21 -0.87 8.93 -16.25
C ALA A 21 -0.52 10.04 -15.27
N MET A 22 -1.24 10.13 -14.15
CA MET A 22 -0.95 11.11 -13.11
C MET A 22 0.49 10.98 -12.60
N THR A 23 0.92 9.75 -12.30
CA THR A 23 2.29 9.49 -11.82
C THR A 23 3.33 9.91 -12.85
N PHE A 24 3.14 9.54 -14.12
CA PHE A 24 4.04 9.90 -15.22
C PHE A 24 4.19 11.42 -15.36
N PHE A 25 3.07 12.15 -15.42
CA PHE A 25 3.09 13.60 -15.57
C PHE A 25 3.62 14.30 -14.31
N MET A 26 3.28 13.81 -13.10
CA MET A 26 3.85 14.34 -11.85
C MET A 26 5.36 14.18 -11.80
N CYS A 27 5.89 13.02 -12.18
CA CYS A 27 7.34 12.80 -12.25
C CYS A 27 8.02 13.70 -13.28
N ARG A 28 7.35 14.05 -14.39
CA ARG A 28 7.91 14.94 -15.41
C ARG A 28 7.79 16.44 -15.07
N LEU A 29 6.79 16.81 -14.27
CA LEU A 29 6.58 18.17 -13.78
C LEU A 29 7.45 18.50 -12.56
N ALA A 30 7.87 17.48 -11.81
CA ALA A 30 8.78 17.66 -10.70
C ALA A 30 10.08 18.33 -11.17
N PRO A 31 10.62 19.31 -10.41
CA PRO A 31 11.89 19.93 -10.78
C PRO A 31 13.03 18.90 -10.70
N GLY A 32 13.77 18.77 -11.80
CA GLY A 32 14.86 17.79 -11.95
C GLY A 32 14.55 16.67 -12.96
N GLY A 33 15.52 15.80 -13.16
CA GLY A 33 15.47 14.63 -14.02
C GLY A 33 15.93 13.36 -13.29
N PRO A 34 15.66 12.17 -13.84
CA PRO A 34 15.91 10.88 -13.19
C PRO A 34 17.40 10.62 -12.86
N PHE A 35 18.32 11.42 -13.40
CA PHE A 35 19.77 11.30 -13.21
C PHE A 35 20.39 12.51 -12.51
N ASP A 36 19.58 13.40 -11.93
CA ASP A 36 20.07 14.61 -11.24
C ASP A 36 20.54 14.33 -9.81
N GLU A 37 20.10 13.23 -9.19
CA GLU A 37 20.54 12.83 -7.84
C GLU A 37 21.88 12.07 -7.86
N ASP A 38 22.25 11.44 -8.98
CA ASP A 38 23.53 10.76 -9.14
C ASP A 38 24.65 11.79 -9.38
N LYS A 39 25.74 11.66 -8.62
CA LYS A 39 26.95 12.53 -8.66
C LYS A 39 27.20 13.10 -10.05
N GLN A 40 27.19 14.43 -10.18
CA GLN A 40 27.46 15.24 -11.38
C GLN A 40 27.82 14.41 -12.62
N VAL A 41 26.79 13.81 -13.21
CA VAL A 41 26.92 13.11 -14.48
C VAL A 41 27.35 14.15 -15.51
N THR A 42 28.47 13.91 -16.20
CA THR A 42 28.94 14.83 -17.25
C THR A 42 27.86 15.00 -18.31
N ALA A 43 27.79 16.17 -18.95
CA ALA A 43 26.75 16.47 -19.94
C ALA A 43 26.66 15.39 -21.04
N GLU A 44 27.81 14.84 -21.44
CA GLU A 44 27.91 13.76 -22.43
C GLU A 44 27.27 12.45 -21.95
N VAL A 45 27.53 12.04 -20.69
CA VAL A 45 26.93 10.82 -20.12
C VAL A 45 25.43 11.01 -19.93
N ARG A 46 24.98 12.22 -19.57
CA ARG A 46 23.54 12.54 -19.45
C ARG A 46 22.82 12.41 -20.79
N GLU A 47 23.41 12.88 -21.88
CA GLU A 47 22.81 12.73 -23.21
C GLU A 47 22.71 11.26 -23.61
N LEU A 48 23.75 10.48 -23.31
CA LEU A 48 23.78 9.04 -23.61
C LEU A 48 22.73 8.27 -22.80
N LEU A 49 22.56 8.59 -21.52
CA LEU A 49 21.49 8.06 -20.67
C LEU A 49 20.11 8.47 -21.17
N ASN A 50 19.91 9.72 -21.56
CA ASN A 50 18.63 10.18 -22.12
C ASN A 50 18.24 9.39 -23.37
N LYS A 51 19.20 9.13 -24.27
CA LYS A 51 18.98 8.28 -25.46
C LYS A 51 18.72 6.83 -25.08
N GLN A 52 19.48 6.27 -24.13
CA GLN A 52 19.30 4.89 -23.67
C GLN A 52 17.90 4.65 -23.07
N PHE A 53 17.38 5.62 -22.33
CA PHE A 53 16.07 5.55 -21.67
C PHE A 53 14.93 6.19 -22.50
N ASN A 54 15.18 6.59 -23.75
CA ASN A 54 14.21 7.25 -24.65
C ASN A 54 13.59 8.54 -24.07
N LEU A 55 14.32 9.23 -23.19
CA LEU A 55 13.86 10.48 -22.54
C LEU A 55 13.94 11.71 -23.46
N ASP A 56 14.58 11.55 -24.62
CA ASP A 56 14.69 12.50 -25.73
C ASP A 56 13.47 12.47 -26.67
N GLN A 57 12.63 11.43 -26.60
CA GLN A 57 11.46 11.31 -27.45
C GLN A 57 10.31 12.26 -27.06
N PRO A 58 9.35 12.56 -27.95
CA PRO A 58 8.14 13.30 -27.59
C PRO A 58 7.36 12.65 -26.43
N LEU A 59 6.76 13.46 -25.55
CA LEU A 59 6.09 12.99 -24.32
C LEU A 59 5.02 11.92 -24.57
N HIS A 60 4.26 12.00 -25.66
CA HIS A 60 3.25 11.00 -25.99
C HIS A 60 3.87 9.62 -26.29
N LYS A 61 5.04 9.59 -26.95
CA LYS A 61 5.78 8.33 -27.20
C LYS A 61 6.33 7.76 -25.90
N GLN A 62 6.91 8.62 -25.05
CA GLN A 62 7.37 8.22 -23.72
C GLN A 62 6.24 7.61 -22.89
N PHE A 63 5.05 8.21 -22.91
CA PHE A 63 3.89 7.70 -22.17
C PHE A 63 3.36 6.37 -22.73
N ILE A 64 3.26 6.25 -24.06
CA ILE A 64 2.87 4.98 -24.70
C ILE A 64 3.87 3.88 -24.34
N GLN A 65 5.16 4.16 -24.43
CA GLN A 65 6.22 3.21 -24.09
C GLN A 65 6.18 2.87 -22.58
N TYR A 66 5.92 3.86 -21.72
CA TYR A 66 5.75 3.69 -20.28
C TYR A 66 4.63 2.69 -19.94
N ILE A 67 3.46 2.80 -20.58
CA ILE A 67 2.34 1.88 -20.32
C ILE A 67 2.59 0.50 -20.96
N THR A 68 3.05 0.47 -22.20
CA THR A 68 3.13 -0.79 -22.98
C THR A 68 4.31 -1.68 -22.59
N HIS A 69 5.42 -1.09 -22.16
CA HIS A 69 6.66 -1.81 -21.83
C HIS A 69 6.97 -1.80 -20.33
N LEU A 70 6.02 -1.37 -19.48
CA LEU A 70 6.23 -1.18 -18.04
C LEU A 70 7.02 -2.31 -17.36
N PRO A 71 6.75 -3.61 -17.59
CA PRO A 71 7.48 -4.69 -16.92
C PRO A 71 8.94 -4.82 -17.35
N THR A 72 9.29 -4.44 -18.59
CA THR A 72 10.64 -4.61 -19.15
C THR A 72 11.50 -3.35 -19.03
N LEU A 73 10.90 -2.21 -18.66
CA LEU A 73 11.64 -0.98 -18.41
C LEU A 73 12.64 -1.16 -17.27
N GLN A 74 13.81 -0.55 -17.44
CA GLN A 74 14.84 -0.48 -16.41
C GLN A 74 14.44 0.51 -15.33
N SER A 75 14.72 0.19 -14.07
CA SER A 75 14.45 1.09 -12.96
C SER A 75 15.45 2.23 -12.92
N PHE A 76 14.96 3.46 -12.80
CA PHE A 76 15.81 4.64 -12.54
C PHE A 76 16.44 4.63 -11.14
N LYS A 77 15.84 3.90 -10.18
CA LYS A 77 16.28 3.88 -8.78
C LYS A 77 17.13 2.67 -8.41
N TYR A 78 16.87 1.53 -9.04
CA TYR A 78 17.58 0.28 -8.77
C TYR A 78 18.33 -0.15 -10.03
N PRO A 79 19.64 0.17 -10.14
CA PRO A 79 20.43 -0.20 -11.30
C PRO A 79 20.37 -1.70 -11.59
N ASN A 80 20.34 -2.06 -12.87
CA ASN A 80 20.31 -3.45 -13.36
C ASN A 80 19.05 -4.26 -12.97
N ARG A 81 17.98 -3.60 -12.51
CA ARG A 81 16.70 -4.26 -12.24
C ARG A 81 15.60 -3.72 -13.14
N THR A 82 14.79 -4.63 -13.65
CA THR A 82 13.57 -4.26 -14.38
C THR A 82 12.46 -3.89 -13.40
N VAL A 83 11.55 -3.02 -13.84
CA VAL A 83 10.37 -2.65 -13.06
C VAL A 83 9.49 -3.88 -12.80
N GLY A 84 9.37 -4.79 -13.78
CA GLY A 84 8.63 -6.04 -13.63
C GLY A 84 9.21 -6.95 -12.55
N GLU A 85 10.54 -7.04 -12.44
CA GLU A 85 11.21 -7.77 -11.36
C GLU A 85 10.92 -7.16 -9.98
N ILE A 86 10.96 -5.82 -9.88
CA ILE A 86 10.66 -5.13 -8.62
C ILE A 86 9.19 -5.36 -8.22
N ILE A 87 8.26 -5.26 -9.18
CA ILE A 87 6.84 -5.51 -8.94
C ILE A 87 6.62 -6.96 -8.54
N SER A 88 7.20 -7.93 -9.24
CA SER A 88 7.01 -9.35 -8.92
C SER A 88 7.54 -9.73 -7.54
N GLN A 89 8.63 -9.09 -7.08
CA GLN A 89 9.16 -9.29 -5.74
C GLN A 89 8.30 -8.62 -4.65
N LYS A 90 7.81 -7.40 -4.87
CA LYS A 90 7.13 -6.59 -3.82
C LYS A 90 5.60 -6.74 -3.80
N PHE A 91 4.98 -7.02 -4.94
CA PHE A 91 3.52 -7.12 -5.07
C PHE A 91 2.92 -8.24 -4.22
N PRO A 92 3.46 -9.48 -4.21
CA PRO A 92 2.91 -10.55 -3.38
C PRO A 92 2.92 -10.22 -1.88
N VAL A 93 3.96 -9.52 -1.43
CA VAL A 93 4.08 -9.05 -0.04
C VAL A 93 2.95 -8.08 0.29
N SER A 94 2.76 -7.08 -0.57
CA SER A 94 1.72 -6.05 -0.43
C SER A 94 0.31 -6.66 -0.50
N ALA A 95 0.11 -7.62 -1.41
CA ALA A 95 -1.16 -8.32 -1.59
C ALA A 95 -1.53 -9.16 -0.35
N LYS A 96 -0.58 -9.92 0.20
CA LYS A 96 -0.79 -10.67 1.45
C LYS A 96 -1.10 -9.73 2.61
N LEU A 97 -0.34 -8.64 2.75
CA LEU A 97 -0.56 -7.66 3.82
C LEU A 97 -1.95 -7.02 3.73
N GLY A 98 -2.33 -6.57 2.54
CA GLY A 98 -3.66 -6.01 2.29
C GLY A 98 -4.78 -7.01 2.54
N PHE A 99 -4.57 -8.29 2.19
CA PHE A 99 -5.53 -9.36 2.45
C PHE A 99 -5.76 -9.57 3.96
N PHE A 100 -4.70 -9.73 4.76
CA PHE A 100 -4.85 -9.88 6.21
C PHE A 100 -5.43 -8.65 6.89
N ALA A 101 -5.01 -7.45 6.47
CA ALA A 101 -5.61 -6.20 6.93
C ALA A 101 -7.12 -6.14 6.64
N MET A 102 -7.55 -6.58 5.46
CA MET A 102 -8.97 -6.66 5.09
C MET A 102 -9.72 -7.69 5.94
N CYS A 103 -9.14 -8.85 6.20
CA CYS A 103 -9.75 -9.86 7.09
C CYS A 103 -9.95 -9.31 8.51
N ILE A 104 -8.96 -8.61 9.06
CA ILE A 104 -9.07 -7.94 10.36
C ILE A 104 -10.14 -6.85 10.32
N ALA A 105 -10.15 -6.04 9.26
CA ALA A 105 -11.11 -4.96 9.08
C ALA A 105 -12.56 -5.48 9.06
N LEU A 106 -12.82 -6.51 8.26
CA LEU A 106 -14.14 -7.14 8.18
C LEU A 106 -14.49 -7.86 9.47
N GLY A 107 -13.57 -8.65 10.04
CA GLY A 107 -13.81 -9.41 11.26
C GLY A 107 -14.17 -8.51 12.45
N LEU A 108 -13.32 -7.53 12.76
CA LEU A 108 -13.55 -6.60 13.86
C LEU A 108 -14.69 -5.62 13.56
N GLY A 109 -14.76 -5.12 12.33
CA GLY A 109 -15.80 -4.19 11.92
C GLY A 109 -17.19 -4.80 12.01
N ILE A 110 -17.39 -5.97 11.43
CA ILE A 110 -18.67 -6.67 11.48
C ILE A 110 -19.01 -7.05 12.93
N LEU A 111 -18.06 -7.60 13.69
CA LEU A 111 -18.28 -7.99 15.08
C LEU A 111 -18.76 -6.80 15.93
N PHE A 112 -18.05 -5.68 15.91
CA PHE A 112 -18.42 -4.50 16.69
C PHE A 112 -19.69 -3.83 16.19
N GLY A 113 -19.91 -3.79 14.88
CA GLY A 113 -21.12 -3.24 14.29
C GLY A 113 -22.37 -4.05 14.66
N VAL A 114 -22.29 -5.38 14.61
CA VAL A 114 -23.38 -6.28 15.03
C VAL A 114 -23.64 -6.16 16.53
N ILE A 115 -22.59 -6.20 17.38
CA ILE A 115 -22.78 -6.05 18.82
C ILE A 115 -23.47 -4.72 19.15
N ALA A 116 -23.04 -3.63 18.51
CA ALA A 116 -23.63 -2.32 18.73
C ALA A 116 -25.09 -2.21 18.25
N SER A 117 -25.49 -2.96 17.21
CA SER A 117 -26.87 -2.97 16.71
C SER A 117 -27.83 -3.83 17.54
N LEU A 118 -27.34 -4.79 18.33
CA LEU A 118 -28.17 -5.66 19.16
C LEU A 118 -28.97 -4.91 20.24
N ARG A 119 -28.39 -3.84 20.82
CA ARG A 119 -29.04 -3.03 21.86
C ARG A 119 -28.73 -1.53 21.66
N PRO A 120 -29.43 -0.87 20.72
CA PRO A 120 -29.15 0.52 20.39
C PRO A 120 -29.36 1.44 21.60
N ASN A 121 -28.54 2.50 21.69
CA ASN A 121 -28.58 3.49 22.78
C ASN A 121 -28.30 2.93 24.19
N THR A 122 -27.60 1.79 24.29
CA THR A 122 -27.14 1.23 25.57
C THR A 122 -25.62 1.16 25.62
N TYR A 123 -25.03 0.79 26.77
CA TYR A 123 -23.57 0.59 26.88
C TYR A 123 -23.00 -0.41 25.85
N VAL A 124 -23.82 -1.36 25.41
CA VAL A 124 -23.46 -2.35 24.37
C VAL A 124 -23.29 -1.69 22.99
N ASP A 125 -23.93 -0.56 22.76
CA ASP A 125 -23.75 0.29 21.57
C ASP A 125 -22.61 1.31 21.80
N TYR A 126 -22.63 2.03 22.93
CA TYR A 126 -21.69 3.11 23.18
C TYR A 126 -20.23 2.64 23.27
N ILE A 127 -19.94 1.47 23.87
CA ILE A 127 -18.56 1.00 24.06
C ILE A 127 -17.90 0.65 22.72
N PRO A 128 -18.46 -0.25 21.87
CA PRO A 128 -17.87 -0.57 20.58
C PRO A 128 -17.83 0.63 19.64
N SER A 129 -18.89 1.45 19.63
CA SER A 129 -18.96 2.66 18.79
C SER A 129 -17.91 3.70 19.18
N SER A 130 -17.66 3.90 20.48
CA SER A 130 -16.59 4.81 20.95
C SER A 130 -15.20 4.28 20.63
N LEU A 131 -14.97 2.97 20.80
CA LEU A 131 -13.69 2.35 20.47
C LEU A 131 -13.40 2.43 18.97
N ALA A 132 -14.40 2.19 18.13
CA ALA A 132 -14.31 2.39 16.69
C ALA A 132 -13.99 3.87 16.37
N MET A 133 -14.64 4.82 17.04
CA MET A 133 -14.39 6.25 16.84
C MET A 133 -12.95 6.64 17.19
N ILE A 134 -12.39 6.12 18.28
CA ILE A 134 -10.97 6.30 18.62
C ILE A 134 -10.06 5.78 17.48
N GLY A 135 -10.37 4.62 16.91
CA GLY A 135 -9.63 4.07 15.76
C GLY A 135 -9.66 4.95 14.50
N ILE A 136 -10.74 5.72 14.28
CA ILE A 136 -10.84 6.69 13.18
C ILE A 136 -10.04 7.96 13.50
N CYS A 137 -10.08 8.39 14.75
CA CYS A 137 -9.42 9.61 15.20
C CYS A 137 -7.90 9.49 15.28
N LEU A 138 -7.37 8.27 15.48
CA LEU A 138 -5.93 8.03 15.57
C LEU A 138 -5.33 7.81 14.18
N PRO A 139 -4.38 8.66 13.73
CA PRO A 139 -3.74 8.47 12.44
C PRO A 139 -2.93 7.18 12.39
N THR A 140 -2.90 6.52 11.23
CA THR A 140 -2.15 5.27 11.03
C THR A 140 -0.65 5.42 11.29
N PHE A 141 -0.08 6.59 11.02
CA PHE A 141 1.33 6.90 11.31
C PHE A 141 1.63 7.03 12.81
N VAL A 142 0.61 7.23 13.66
CA VAL A 142 0.75 7.20 15.13
C VAL A 142 0.51 5.78 15.65
N MET A 143 -0.54 5.13 15.16
CA MET A 143 -0.91 3.77 15.59
C MET A 143 0.17 2.75 15.30
N GLY A 144 0.80 2.79 14.12
CA GLY A 144 1.85 1.84 13.74
C GLY A 144 3.02 1.83 14.73
N PRO A 145 3.69 2.98 14.95
CA PRO A 145 4.77 3.09 15.94
C PRO A 145 4.33 2.79 17.38
N LEU A 146 3.11 3.15 17.78
CA LEU A 146 2.62 2.85 19.13
C LEU A 146 2.43 1.35 19.35
N LEU A 147 1.82 0.65 18.40
CA LEU A 147 1.66 -0.80 18.44
C LEU A 147 3.03 -1.50 18.42
N MET A 148 3.98 -0.98 17.65
CA MET A 148 5.35 -1.47 17.64
C MET A 148 6.03 -1.25 19.00
N LEU A 149 5.92 -0.06 19.61
CA LEU A 149 6.50 0.25 20.91
C LEU A 149 6.00 -0.70 22.00
N VAL A 150 4.68 -0.90 22.07
CA VAL A 150 4.07 -1.72 23.13
C VAL A 150 4.31 -3.21 22.87
N PHE A 151 3.91 -3.71 21.70
CA PHE A 151 3.88 -5.15 21.43
C PHE A 151 5.22 -5.72 20.95
N SER A 152 6.09 -4.89 20.39
CA SER A 152 7.41 -5.34 19.98
C SER A 152 8.48 -4.97 21.00
N LEU A 153 8.64 -3.68 21.33
CA LEU A 153 9.77 -3.23 22.16
C LEU A 153 9.57 -3.50 23.66
N GLN A 154 8.38 -3.25 24.21
CA GLN A 154 8.12 -3.45 25.63
C GLN A 154 7.78 -4.89 25.98
N LEU A 155 6.85 -5.50 25.24
CA LEU A 155 6.35 -6.84 25.53
C LEU A 155 7.14 -7.96 24.85
N GLY A 156 7.88 -7.66 23.77
CA GLY A 156 8.65 -8.67 23.03
C GLY A 156 7.79 -9.73 22.30
N TRP A 157 6.50 -9.47 22.08
CA TRP A 157 5.59 -10.45 21.45
C TRP A 157 5.82 -10.60 19.96
N PHE A 158 6.24 -9.53 19.29
CA PHE A 158 6.51 -9.51 17.84
C PHE A 158 7.86 -8.86 17.54
N PRO A 159 8.51 -9.20 16.42
CA PRO A 159 9.75 -8.54 16.02
C PRO A 159 9.49 -7.09 15.56
N ALA A 160 10.42 -6.19 15.88
CA ALA A 160 10.27 -4.76 15.60
C ALA A 160 10.53 -4.44 14.12
N THR A 161 11.43 -5.23 13.51
CA THR A 161 11.90 -5.04 12.15
C THR A 161 12.19 -6.39 11.52
N GLY A 162 11.80 -6.54 10.26
CA GLY A 162 12.10 -7.72 9.47
C GLY A 162 10.92 -8.12 8.61
N TRP A 163 11.20 -8.49 7.36
CA TRP A 163 10.35 -9.39 6.59
C TRP A 163 11.10 -10.73 6.59
N GLY A 164 11.25 -11.37 7.76
CA GLY A 164 12.07 -12.58 7.98
C GLY A 164 13.09 -12.54 9.13
N GLY A 165 12.76 -12.07 10.35
CA GLY A 165 13.70 -12.17 11.50
C GLY A 165 13.96 -13.63 11.93
N PHE A 166 14.95 -14.04 12.75
CA PHE A 166 16.31 -13.58 13.08
C PHE A 166 17.39 -14.45 12.40
N SER A 167 16.98 -15.49 11.65
CA SER A 167 17.88 -16.51 11.09
C SER A 167 17.35 -16.99 9.73
N GLY A 168 17.29 -16.08 8.77
CA GLY A 168 17.22 -16.34 7.33
C GLY A 168 16.51 -17.64 6.92
N ASP A 169 15.20 -17.54 6.72
CA ASP A 169 14.44 -18.16 5.63
C ASP A 169 13.00 -18.40 6.11
N GLN A 170 12.06 -17.96 5.26
CA GLN A 170 10.60 -18.03 5.39
C GLN A 170 9.95 -16.86 6.12
N PHE A 171 9.07 -16.18 5.35
CA PHE A 171 7.99 -15.30 5.77
C PHE A 171 7.41 -15.72 7.14
N PHE A 172 7.76 -15.02 8.21
CA PHE A 172 7.15 -15.24 9.50
C PHE A 172 5.82 -14.48 9.56
N ALA A 173 4.72 -15.20 9.82
CA ALA A 173 3.39 -14.59 9.94
C ALA A 173 3.33 -13.50 11.03
N SER A 174 4.19 -13.60 12.05
CA SER A 174 4.34 -12.62 13.13
C SER A 174 4.68 -11.22 12.63
N ASP A 175 5.50 -11.11 11.58
CA ASP A 175 6.00 -9.84 11.04
C ASP A 175 4.86 -9.03 10.39
N MET A 176 3.80 -9.74 9.98
CA MET A 176 2.65 -9.16 9.31
C MET A 176 1.53 -8.77 10.28
N VAL A 177 1.52 -9.28 11.52
CA VAL A 177 0.42 -9.06 12.46
C VAL A 177 0.28 -7.58 12.79
N LEU A 178 1.33 -6.93 13.31
CA LEU A 178 1.24 -5.53 13.71
C LEU A 178 0.93 -4.59 12.53
N PRO A 179 1.56 -4.72 11.35
CA PRO A 179 1.19 -3.93 10.18
C PRO A 179 -0.25 -4.19 9.70
N SER A 180 -0.70 -5.46 9.68
CA SER A 180 -2.08 -5.80 9.27
C SER A 180 -3.11 -5.26 10.24
N VAL A 181 -2.83 -5.32 11.54
CA VAL A 181 -3.68 -4.75 12.60
C VAL A 181 -3.75 -3.23 12.49
N THR A 182 -2.60 -2.57 12.25
CA THR A 182 -2.53 -1.12 12.06
C THR A 182 -3.40 -0.67 10.89
N LEU A 183 -3.28 -1.34 9.74
CA LEU A 183 -4.07 -1.05 8.54
C LEU A 183 -5.55 -1.43 8.73
N GLY A 184 -5.80 -2.61 9.31
CA GLY A 184 -7.13 -3.18 9.48
C GLY A 184 -8.00 -2.40 10.46
N PHE A 185 -7.43 -1.89 11.56
CA PHE A 185 -8.19 -1.15 12.58
C PHE A 185 -8.86 0.10 12.02
N PHE A 186 -8.18 0.84 11.15
CA PHE A 186 -8.74 2.04 10.52
C PHE A 186 -10.00 1.71 9.71
N TYR A 187 -9.94 0.66 8.89
CA TYR A 187 -11.09 0.22 8.09
C TYR A 187 -12.15 -0.50 8.92
N ALA A 188 -11.77 -1.23 9.98
CA ALA A 188 -12.69 -1.90 10.89
C ALA A 188 -13.69 -0.91 11.50
N ALA A 189 -13.20 0.26 11.91
CA ALA A 189 -14.05 1.27 12.49
C ALA A 189 -15.10 1.82 11.49
N TYR A 190 -14.70 2.03 10.23
CA TYR A 190 -15.62 2.44 9.18
C TYR A 190 -16.67 1.35 8.89
N ILE A 191 -16.24 0.10 8.77
CA ILE A 191 -17.12 -1.06 8.54
C ILE A 191 -18.09 -1.22 9.71
N SER A 192 -17.64 -1.10 10.96
CA SER A 192 -18.49 -1.19 12.16
C SER A 192 -19.64 -0.19 12.12
N ARG A 193 -19.38 1.08 11.73
CA ARG A 193 -20.43 2.10 11.61
C ARG A 193 -21.43 1.77 10.50
N LEU A 194 -20.96 1.27 9.36
CA LEU A 194 -21.83 0.83 8.28
C LEU A 194 -22.69 -0.36 8.69
N THR A 195 -22.10 -1.37 9.34
CA THR A 195 -22.80 -2.57 9.81
C THR A 195 -23.82 -2.24 10.91
N ARG A 196 -23.53 -1.28 11.79
CA ARG A 196 -24.49 -0.83 12.81
C ARG A 196 -25.71 -0.13 12.22
N GLY A 197 -25.51 0.64 11.14
CA GLY A 197 -26.57 1.43 10.50
C GLY A 197 -27.36 0.72 9.40
N GLY A 198 -26.91 -0.46 8.98
CA GLY A 198 -27.55 -1.29 7.95
C GLY A 198 -28.48 -2.35 8.52
#